data_AF-A0A662UYC5-F1
#
_entry.id   AF-A0A662UYC5-F1
#
_cell.length_a   1.000
_cell.length_b   1.000
_cell.length_c   1.000
_cell.angle_alpha   90.00
_cell.angle_beta   90.00
_cell.angle_gamma   90.00
#
_symmetry.space_group_name_H-M   'P 1'
#
loop_
_entity.id
_entity.type
_entity.pdbx_description
1 polymer ?
#
loop_
_entity_poly.entity_id
_entity_poly.type
_entity_poly.pdbx_seq_one_letter_code
_entity_poly.pdbx_strand_id
1 'polypeptide(L)' 'MAREADCRLCRHFIPVFLMSGKLREEALIWIAKNRPNAHLKGWCRKYNRPVTYFTGTCFSFSPKRRPGRCARLDEFM' A
#
# COMPACT_ATOMS: atom_id res chain seq x y z
N MET A 1 12.15 -18.44 -1.12
CA MET A 1 10.69 -18.20 -1.13
C MET A 1 10.45 -16.76 -1.56
N ALA A 2 10.03 -16.55 -2.82
CA ALA A 2 9.63 -15.22 -3.28
C ALA A 2 8.40 -14.78 -2.47
N ARG A 3 8.58 -13.80 -1.58
CA ARG A 3 7.49 -13.25 -0.76
C ARG A 3 6.74 -12.22 -1.59
N GLU A 4 6.09 -12.68 -2.65
CA GLU A 4 5.22 -11.84 -3.47
C GLU A 4 4.09 -11.29 -2.60
N ALA A 5 3.98 -9.97 -2.59
CA ALA A 5 3.13 -9.21 -1.72
C ALA A 5 2.42 -8.14 -2.56
N ASP A 6 1.11 -8.05 -2.37
CA ASP A 6 0.27 -7.06 -3.04
C ASP A 6 -0.01 -5.90 -2.08
N CYS A 7 0.58 -4.73 -2.32
CA CYS A 7 0.47 -3.56 -1.46
C CYS A 7 -0.99 -3.18 -1.18
N ARG A 8 -1.92 -3.44 -2.10
CA ARG A 8 -3.36 -3.15 -1.92
C ARG A 8 -3.96 -3.89 -0.73
N LEU A 9 -3.46 -5.09 -0.46
CA LEU A 9 -3.90 -5.96 0.63
C LEU A 9 -3.19 -5.61 1.96
N CYS A 10 -2.18 -4.75 1.94
CA CYS A 10 -1.39 -4.41 3.12
C CYS A 10 -2.08 -3.34 3.98
N ARG A 11 -2.09 -3.51 5.31
CA ARG A 11 -2.67 -2.55 6.28
C ARG A 11 -1.98 -1.19 6.29
N HIS A 12 -0.72 -1.16 5.87
CA HIS A 12 0.10 0.05 5.86
C HIS A 12 -0.06 0.85 4.57
N PHE A 13 -0.72 0.30 3.56
CA PHE A 13 -0.94 0.97 2.28
C PHE A 13 -2.06 2.01 2.38
N ILE A 14 -1.70 3.24 2.01
CA ILE A 14 -2.62 4.36 1.83
C ILE A 14 -2.68 4.65 0.33
N PRO A 15 -3.85 4.57 -0.31
CA PRO A 15 -3.99 4.93 -1.72
C PRO A 15 -3.93 6.45 -1.91
N VAL A 16 -3.55 6.92 -3.10
CA VAL A 16 -3.33 8.35 -3.40
C VAL A 16 -4.51 9.24 -3.04
N PHE A 17 -5.73 8.76 -3.26
CA PHE A 17 -6.95 9.52 -2.96
C PHE A 17 -7.20 9.76 -1.46
N LEU A 18 -6.60 8.95 -0.58
CA LEU A 18 -6.64 9.12 0.87
C LEU A 18 -5.39 9.82 1.43
N MET A 19 -4.43 10.20 0.59
CA MET A 19 -3.21 10.88 1.03
C MET A 19 -3.50 12.35 1.30
N SER A 20 -3.02 12.85 2.44
CA SER A 20 -3.00 14.29 2.73
C SER A 20 -2.12 15.04 1.71
N GLY A 21 -2.46 16.29 1.39
CA GLY A 21 -1.75 17.09 0.38
C GLY A 21 -0.23 17.11 0.55
N LYS A 22 0.25 17.39 1.77
CA LYS A 22 1.68 17.36 2.12
C LYS A 22 2.36 16.03 1.79
N LEU A 23 1.69 14.94 2.15
CA LEU A 23 2.20 13.58 1.98
C LEU A 23 2.29 13.20 0.50
N ARG A 24 1.40 13.77 -0.33
CA ARG A 24 1.41 13.62 -1.79
C ARG A 24 2.57 14.39 -2.42
N GLU A 25 2.85 15.61 -1.95
CA GLU A 25 4.01 16.39 -2.40
C GLU A 25 5.32 15.67 -2.06
N GLU A 26 5.49 15.23 -0.82
CA GLU A 26 6.67 14.45 -0.40
C GLU A 26 6.85 13.19 -1.26
N ALA A 27 5.76 12.50 -1.56
CA ALA A 27 5.76 11.34 -2.43
C ALA A 27 6.21 11.65 -3.86
N LEU A 28 5.74 12.76 -4.43
CA LEU A 28 6.15 13.19 -5.77
C LEU A 28 7.62 13.60 -5.81
N ILE A 29 8.09 14.35 -4.81
CA ILE A 29 9.51 14.75 -4.69
C ILE A 29 10.39 13.50 -4.58
N TRP A 30 9.99 12.52 -3.75
CA TRP A 30 10.74 11.28 -3.61
C TRP A 30 10.79 10.49 -4.91
N ILE A 31 9.68 10.40 -5.64
CA ILE A 31 9.62 9.72 -6.96
C ILE A 31 10.52 10.44 -7.95
N ALA A 32 10.43 11.76 -8.07
CA ALA A 32 11.27 12.53 -8.98
C ALA A 32 12.77 12.30 -8.73
N LYS A 33 13.16 12.17 -7.46
CA LYS A 33 14.55 11.96 -7.05
C LYS A 33 15.04 10.51 -7.22
N ASN A 34 14.22 9.52 -6.87
CA ASN A 34 14.68 8.12 -6.77
C ASN A 34 14.21 7.24 -7.92
N ARG A 35 13.08 7.57 -8.55
CA ARG A 35 12.44 6.80 -9.61
C ARG A 35 11.76 7.73 -10.61
N PRO A 36 12.54 8.50 -11.38
CA PRO A 36 11.99 9.30 -12.47
C PRO A 36 11.18 8.38 -13.40
N ASN A 37 10.01 8.84 -13.85
CA ASN A 37 9.02 8.10 -14.68
C ASN A 37 8.12 7.08 -13.96
N ALA A 38 8.21 6.93 -12.63
CA ALA A 38 7.28 6.06 -11.92
C ALA A 38 6.00 6.82 -11.51
N HIS A 39 4.84 6.19 -11.66
CA HIS A 39 3.58 6.77 -11.22
C HIS A 39 3.34 6.53 -9.73
N LEU A 40 2.93 7.58 -9.01
CA LEU A 40 2.49 7.46 -7.63
C LEU A 40 1.16 6.68 -7.58
N LYS A 41 1.18 5.48 -6.99
CA LYS A 41 -0.01 4.65 -6.77
C LYS A 41 -0.51 4.69 -5.33
N GLY A 42 0.34 5.09 -4.38
CA GLY A 42 -0.02 5.29 -2.99
C GLY A 42 1.20 5.50 -2.10
N TRP A 43 1.04 5.27 -0.81
CA TRP A 43 2.08 5.41 0.20
C TRP A 43 2.14 4.20 1.12
N CYS A 44 3.34 3.80 1.48
CA CYS A 44 3.58 2.78 2.48
C CYS A 44 3.99 3.46 3.80
N ARG A 45 3.10 3.47 4.79
CA ARG A 45 3.40 4.03 6.12
C ARG A 45 4.56 3.33 6.83
N LYS A 46 4.76 2.03 6.57
CA LYS A 46 5.77 1.23 7.28
C LYS A 46 7.20 1.58 6.86
N TYR A 47 7.40 1.84 5.57
CA TYR A 47 8.68 2.21 4.99
C TYR A 47 8.80 3.71 4.70
N ASN A 48 7.77 4.48 5.04
CA ASN A 48 7.62 5.90 4.76
C ASN A 48 8.04 6.27 3.33
N ARG A 49 7.53 5.52 2.34
CA ARG A 49 7.91 5.65 0.94
C ARG A 49 6.70 5.57 0.00
N PRO A 50 6.77 6.21 -1.17
CA PRO A 50 5.72 6.09 -2.16
C PRO A 50 5.71 4.71 -2.80
N VAL A 51 4.51 4.24 -3.09
CA VAL A 51 4.24 2.97 -3.77
C VAL A 51 4.06 3.27 -5.24
N THR A 52 4.91 2.66 -6.06
CA THR A 52 4.93 2.83 -7.53
C THR A 52 4.45 1.56 -8.27
N TYR A 53 4.47 0.42 -7.60
CA TYR A 53 4.00 -0.88 -8.08
C TYR A 53 3.08 -1.50 -7.02
N PHE A 54 2.06 -2.23 -7.46
CA PHE A 54 1.13 -2.90 -6.55
C PHE A 54 1.67 -4.24 -6.07
N THR A 55 2.30 -4.99 -6.97
CA THR A 55 2.84 -6.33 -6.70
C THR A 55 4.37 -6.26 -6.66
N GLY A 56 4.98 -6.99 -5.73
CA GLY A 56 6.43 -7.09 -5.61
C GLY A 56 6.81 -7.89 -4.37
N THR A 57 8.09 -7.91 -4.01
CA THR A 57 8.53 -8.57 -2.78
C THR A 57 8.56 -7.58 -1.62
N CYS A 58 7.87 -7.89 -0.51
CA CYS A 58 7.80 -7.00 0.65
C CYS A 58 7.96 -7.77 1.96
N PHE A 59 9.04 -7.50 2.69
CA PHE A 59 9.35 -8.16 3.95
C PHE A 59 8.43 -7.75 5.11
N SER A 60 7.95 -6.49 5.10
CA SER A 60 6.99 -5.99 6.10
C SER A 60 5.54 -6.00 5.61
N PHE A 61 5.22 -6.87 4.64
CA PHE A 61 3.83 -7.05 4.24
C PHE A 61 3.00 -7.56 5.42
N SER A 62 1.93 -6.83 5.74
CA SER A 62 1.00 -7.20 6.80
C SER A 62 -0.43 -7.10 6.24
N PRO A 63 -1.12 -8.24 6.07
CA PRO A 63 -2.44 -8.25 5.45
C PRO A 63 -3.48 -7.52 6.29
N LYS A 64 -4.37 -6.75 5.64
CA LYS A 64 -5.48 -6.02 6.28
C LYS A 64 -6.50 -6.94 6.96
N ARG A 65 -6.70 -8.12 6.41
CA ARG A 65 -7.65 -9.13 6.92
C ARG A 65 -6.89 -10.38 7.31
N ARG A 66 -7.23 -10.97 8.46
CA ARG A 66 -6.84 -12.36 8.73
C ARG A 66 -7.55 -13.23 7.68
N PRO A 67 -6.87 -14.18 7.01
CA PRO A 67 -7.59 -15.25 6.31
C PRO A 67 -8.33 -16.03 7.39
N GLY A 68 -9.65 -15.85 7.52
CA GLY A 68 -10.39 -16.57 8.55
C GLY A 68 -11.81 -16.12 8.86
N ARG A 69 -12.22 -14.88 8.59
CA ARG A 69 -13.63 -14.48 8.77
C ARG A 69 -14.07 -13.47 7.71
N CYS A 70 -14.44 -13.98 6.54
CA CYS A 70 -15.62 -13.41 5.88
C CYS A 70 -16.80 -13.95 6.69
N ALA A 71 -17.30 -13.16 7.65
CA ALA A 71 -18.61 -13.47 8.20
C ALA A 71 -19.60 -13.45 7.03
N ARG A 72 -20.37 -14.53 6.89
CA ARG A 72 -21.50 -14.56 5.96
C ARG A 72 -22.49 -13.47 6.38
N LEU A 73 -23.16 -12.86 5.42
CA LEU A 73 -24.23 -11.86 5.65
C LEU A 73 -25.41 -12.41 6.49
N ASP A 74 -25.43 -13.71 6.78
CA ASP A 74 -26.45 -14.40 7.58
C ASP A 74 -26.36 -14.20 9.10
N GLU A 75 -25.29 -13.61 9.64
CA GLU A 75 -25.13 -13.44 11.10
C GLU A 75 -25.79 -12.16 11.67
N PHE A 76 -26.78 -11.62 10.96
CA PHE A 76 -27.56 -10.42 11.31
C PHE A 76 -29.08 -10.68 11.30
N MET A 77 -29.53 -11.90 11.63
CA MET A 77 -30.96 -12.20 11.84
C MET A 77 -31.19 -12.87 13.18
#